data_AF-A0A439UHC7-F1
#
_entry.id   AF-A0A439UHC7-F1
#
_cell.length_a   1.000
_cell.length_b   1.000
_cell.length_c   1.000
_cell.angle_alpha   90.00
_cell.angle_beta   90.00
_cell.angle_gamma   90.00
#
_symmetry.space_group_name_H-M   'P 1'
#
loop_
_entity.id
_entity.type
_entity.pdbx_description
1 polymer ?
#
loop_
_entity_poly.entity_id
_entity_poly.type
_entity_poly.pdbx_seq_one_letter_code
_entity_poly.pdbx_strand_id
1 'polypeptide(L)'
;MAAPQSADMQSVLHNNIQALVDHRREQEQHRAFQDRIAGVISRFAGSMAFVYLHLSILIVWVALNLGAIRAIPPWDPSFVILAMVASVEAIFLSTFVLINQNRMAELSERRAELDLQISLLNEHETTRLIEMMSALTERLKVPTPADDELPQLAQNVDPQAVMSQIERVSENQTKR
;
A
#
# COMPACT_ATOMS: atom_id res chain seq x y z
N MET A 1 35.41 17.69 -46.58
CA MET A 1 34.74 16.66 -45.75
C MET A 1 35.20 16.88 -44.33
N ALA A 2 34.40 17.01 -43.27
CA ALA A 2 32.99 16.75 -43.03
C ALA A 2 32.56 17.54 -41.76
N ALA A 3 31.28 17.91 -41.62
CA ALA A 3 30.49 17.93 -40.37
C ALA A 3 29.16 18.71 -40.52
N PRO A 4 28.02 18.04 -40.77
CA PRO A 4 26.71 18.58 -40.39
C PRO A 4 25.80 17.61 -39.60
N GLN A 5 26.34 16.59 -38.92
CA GLN A 5 25.52 15.54 -38.28
C GLN A 5 25.14 15.78 -36.79
N SER A 6 25.80 16.69 -36.07
CA SER A 6 25.56 16.86 -34.62
C SER A 6 24.37 17.76 -34.27
N ALA A 7 24.05 18.76 -35.11
CA ALA A 7 22.94 19.69 -34.89
C ALA A 7 21.56 19.05 -35.12
N ASP A 8 21.49 18.06 -36.02
CA ASP A 8 20.25 17.36 -36.38
C ASP A 8 19.84 16.30 -35.34
N MET A 9 20.82 15.59 -34.75
CA MET A 9 20.55 14.62 -33.68
C MET A 9 20.02 15.31 -32.40
N GLN A 10 20.54 16.50 -32.07
CA GLN A 10 20.09 17.25 -30.89
C GLN A 10 18.67 17.80 -31.05
N SER A 11 18.27 18.25 -32.25
CA SER A 11 16.91 18.74 -32.51
C SER A 11 15.88 17.60 -32.49
N VAL A 12 16.24 16.43 -33.05
CA VAL A 12 15.41 15.23 -33.04
C VAL A 12 15.26 14.68 -31.62
N LEU A 13 16.33 14.66 -30.82
CA LEU A 13 16.26 14.30 -29.39
C LEU A 13 15.39 15.29 -28.61
N HIS A 14 15.54 16.59 -28.83
CA HIS A 14 14.73 17.60 -28.13
C HIS A 14 13.24 17.45 -28.43
N ASN A 15 12.88 17.30 -29.71
CA ASN A 15 11.48 17.14 -30.15
C ASN A 15 10.86 15.84 -29.61
N ASN A 16 11.61 14.74 -29.59
CA ASN A 16 11.13 13.47 -29.04
C ASN A 16 10.97 13.52 -27.51
N ILE A 17 11.91 14.17 -26.81
CA ILE A 17 11.82 14.37 -25.36
C ILE A 17 10.61 15.25 -25.02
N GLN A 18 10.35 16.30 -25.81
CA GLN A 18 9.23 17.20 -25.60
C GLN A 18 7.90 16.50 -25.85
N ALA A 19 7.80 15.71 -26.93
CA ALA A 19 6.63 14.86 -27.19
C ALA A 19 6.39 13.85 -26.06
N LEU A 20 7.43 13.21 -25.52
CA LEU A 20 7.31 12.31 -24.37
C LEU A 20 6.88 13.03 -23.08
N VAL A 21 7.38 14.23 -22.83
CA VAL A 21 7.04 15.04 -21.65
C VAL A 21 5.60 15.56 -21.74
N ASP A 22 5.16 16.00 -22.91
CA ASP A 22 3.79 16.50 -23.12
C ASP A 22 2.79 15.35 -23.02
N HIS A 23 3.10 14.19 -23.60
CA HIS A 23 2.25 13.00 -23.51
C HIS A 23 2.15 12.46 -22.06
N ARG A 24 3.23 12.60 -21.28
CA ARG A 24 3.25 12.23 -19.86
C ARG A 24 2.47 13.25 -19.01
N ARG A 25 2.57 14.55 -19.32
CA ARG A 25 1.79 15.61 -18.65
C ARG A 25 0.29 15.47 -18.86
N GLU A 26 -0.17 15.16 -20.06
CA GLU A 26 -1.60 14.94 -20.33
C GLU A 26 -2.15 13.74 -19.56
N GLN A 27 -1.39 12.64 -19.51
CA GLN A 27 -1.76 11.46 -18.72
C GLN A 27 -1.70 11.71 -17.22
N GLU A 28 -0.71 12.47 -16.74
CA GLU A 28 -0.57 12.85 -15.33
C GLU A 28 -1.68 13.78 -14.87
N GLN A 29 -2.22 14.66 -15.72
CA GLN A 29 -3.32 15.55 -15.32
C GLN A 29 -4.64 14.79 -15.07
N HIS A 30 -4.97 13.82 -15.92
CA HIS A 30 -6.17 12.99 -15.72
C HIS A 30 -5.99 12.00 -14.55
N ARG A 31 -4.79 11.41 -14.40
CA ARG A 31 -4.45 10.60 -13.22
C ARG A 31 -4.48 11.43 -11.95
N ALA A 32 -3.96 12.66 -11.96
CA ALA A 32 -3.92 13.51 -10.77
C ALA A 32 -5.33 13.83 -10.24
N PHE A 33 -6.33 14.04 -11.11
CA PHE A 33 -7.71 14.27 -10.66
C PHE A 33 -8.34 13.01 -10.07
N GLN A 34 -8.20 11.87 -10.75
CA GLN A 34 -8.71 10.58 -10.28
C GLN A 34 -8.01 10.13 -8.99
N ASP A 35 -6.70 10.28 -8.91
CA ASP A 35 -5.87 9.96 -7.74
C ASP A 35 -6.20 10.86 -6.55
N ARG A 36 -6.50 12.13 -6.79
CA ARG A 36 -6.90 13.08 -5.74
C ARG A 36 -8.29 12.77 -5.22
N ILE A 37 -9.25 12.45 -6.09
CA ILE A 37 -10.58 11.99 -5.69
C ILE A 37 -10.47 10.65 -4.94
N ALA A 38 -9.72 9.69 -5.48
CA ALA A 38 -9.49 8.41 -4.85
C ALA A 38 -8.83 8.56 -3.47
N GLY A 39 -7.89 9.50 -3.31
CA GLY A 39 -7.26 9.80 -2.03
C GLY A 39 -8.21 10.39 -0.99
N VAL A 40 -9.13 11.27 -1.41
CA VAL A 40 -10.16 11.83 -0.53
C VAL A 40 -11.18 10.75 -0.14
N ILE A 41 -11.69 9.99 -1.12
CA ILE A 41 -12.64 8.90 -0.89
C ILE A 41 -12.03 7.81 -0.01
N SER A 42 -10.77 7.45 -0.24
CA SER A 42 -10.01 6.50 0.58
C SER A 42 -10.01 6.88 2.07
N ARG A 43 -9.68 8.14 2.37
CA ARG A 43 -9.66 8.64 3.75
C ARG A 43 -11.07 8.80 4.34
N PHE A 44 -12.05 9.12 3.50
CA PHE A 44 -13.42 9.35 3.92
C PHE A 44 -14.18 8.04 4.20
N ALA A 45 -14.13 7.07 3.27
CA ALA A 45 -14.77 5.77 3.40
C ALA A 45 -14.17 4.93 4.53
N GLY A 46 -12.88 5.12 4.87
CA GLY A 46 -12.23 4.48 6.01
C GLY A 46 -12.46 5.18 7.37
N SER A 47 -13.22 6.29 7.41
CA SER A 47 -13.41 7.10 8.62
C SER A 47 -14.71 6.80 9.37
N MET A 48 -14.66 6.75 10.70
CA MET A 48 -15.86 6.65 11.54
C MET A 48 -16.81 7.84 11.39
N ALA A 49 -16.31 9.00 10.97
CA ALA A 49 -17.15 10.17 10.72
C ALA A 49 -18.19 9.93 9.61
N PHE A 50 -17.86 9.12 8.61
CA PHE A 50 -18.77 8.75 7.53
C PHE A 50 -19.97 7.94 8.04
N VAL A 51 -19.71 6.98 8.94
CA VAL A 51 -20.74 6.15 9.57
C VAL A 51 -21.69 7.00 10.39
N TYR A 52 -21.17 7.92 11.21
CA TYR A 52 -22.01 8.83 12.00
C TYR A 52 -22.84 9.76 11.12
N LEU A 53 -22.29 10.27 10.01
CA LEU A 53 -23.04 11.08 9.06
C LEU A 53 -24.23 10.29 8.47
N HIS A 54 -23.98 9.07 7.97
CA HIS A 54 -25.04 8.20 7.44
C HIS A 54 -26.11 7.88 8.48
N LEU A 55 -25.68 7.52 9.69
CA LEU A 55 -26.59 7.25 10.80
C LEU A 55 -27.45 8.47 11.13
N SER A 56 -26.86 9.67 11.16
CA SER A 56 -27.59 10.91 11.42
C SER A 56 -28.62 11.21 10.33
N ILE A 57 -28.29 11.00 9.06
CA ILE A 57 -29.20 11.18 7.92
C ILE A 57 -30.39 10.21 8.04
N LEU A 58 -30.13 8.94 8.33
CA LEU A 58 -31.18 7.93 8.52
C LEU A 58 -32.10 8.31 9.69
N ILE A 59 -31.55 8.70 10.84
CA ILE A 59 -32.32 9.11 12.02
C ILE A 59 -33.18 10.33 11.70
N VAL A 60 -32.60 11.34 11.05
CA VAL A 60 -33.32 12.56 10.66
C VAL A 60 -34.45 12.22 9.70
N TRP A 61 -34.22 11.38 8.68
CA TRP A 61 -35.25 10.98 7.73
C TRP A 61 -36.41 10.24 8.38
N VAL A 62 -36.10 9.29 9.26
CA VAL A 62 -37.10 8.53 10.02
C VAL A 62 -37.90 9.44 10.93
N ALA A 63 -37.23 10.35 11.67
CA ALA A 63 -37.90 11.31 12.54
C ALA A 63 -38.85 12.25 11.77
N LEU A 64 -38.42 12.75 10.61
CA LEU A 64 -39.26 13.58 9.73
C LEU A 64 -40.49 12.82 9.22
N ASN A 65 -40.34 11.56 8.82
CA ASN A 65 -41.46 10.74 8.33
C ASN A 65 -42.35 10.16 9.43
N LEU A 66 -41.88 10.05 10.68
CA LEU A 66 -42.72 9.72 11.85
C LEU A 66 -43.59 10.89 12.32
N GLY A 67 -43.49 12.06 11.68
CA GLY A 67 -44.28 13.23 12.05
C GLY A 67 -43.75 13.99 13.26
N ALA A 68 -42.45 13.87 13.57
CA ALA A 68 -41.80 14.69 14.61
C ALA A 68 -41.94 16.20 14.33
N ILE A 69 -42.16 16.57 13.06
CA ILE A 69 -42.50 17.94 12.65
C ILE A 69 -43.94 17.95 12.13
N ARG A 70 -44.86 18.51 12.92
CA ARG A 70 -46.30 18.61 12.58
C ARG A 70 -46.58 19.37 11.27
N ALA A 71 -45.62 20.15 10.78
CA ALA A 71 -45.71 20.97 9.58
C ALA A 71 -45.44 20.23 8.26
N ILE A 72 -44.88 19.01 8.28
CA ILE A 72 -44.51 18.28 7.07
C ILE A 72 -45.32 16.98 7.01
N PRO A 73 -46.18 16.78 5.99
CA PRO A 73 -46.84 15.49 5.77
C PRO A 73 -45.81 14.38 5.52
N PRO A 74 -46.02 13.15 6.02
CA PRO A 74 -45.15 12.02 5.72
C PRO A 74 -45.17 11.74 4.22
N TRP A 75 -43.99 11.78 3.61
CA TRP A 75 -43.79 11.73 2.15
C TRP A 75 -43.18 10.41 1.69
N ASP A 76 -42.56 9.66 2.61
CA ASP A 76 -42.08 8.29 2.42
C ASP A 76 -42.59 7.37 3.55
N PRO A 77 -43.91 7.09 3.64
CA PRO A 77 -44.50 6.36 4.77
C PRO A 77 -44.05 4.89 4.87
N SER A 78 -43.66 4.29 3.75
CA SER A 78 -43.17 2.91 3.67
C SER A 78 -41.65 2.79 3.66
N PHE A 79 -40.92 3.91 3.70
CA PHE A 79 -39.47 3.99 3.62
C PHE A 79 -38.85 3.39 2.33
N VAL A 80 -39.66 3.22 1.27
CA VAL A 80 -39.21 2.60 0.02
C VAL A 80 -38.25 3.53 -0.73
N ILE A 81 -38.48 4.84 -0.69
CA ILE A 81 -37.61 5.81 -1.36
C ILE A 81 -36.24 5.83 -0.67
N LEU A 82 -36.24 5.89 0.67
CA LEU A 82 -35.02 5.79 1.46
C LEU A 82 -34.25 4.50 1.17
N ALA A 83 -34.95 3.35 1.14
CA ALA A 83 -34.31 2.07 0.87
C ALA A 83 -33.71 1.99 -0.54
N MET A 84 -34.42 2.50 -1.56
CA MET A 84 -33.89 2.55 -2.93
C MET A 84 -32.64 3.41 -3.02
N VAL A 85 -32.67 4.65 -2.50
CA VAL A 85 -31.51 5.55 -2.54
C VAL A 85 -30.33 4.95 -1.79
N ALA A 86 -30.56 4.44 -0.58
CA ALA A 86 -29.52 3.80 0.23
C ALA A 86 -28.90 2.58 -0.46
N SER A 87 -29.70 1.77 -1.18
CA SER A 87 -29.18 0.61 -1.92
C SER A 87 -28.25 1.00 -3.07
N VAL A 88 -28.61 2.04 -3.84
CA VAL A 88 -27.76 2.56 -4.92
C VAL A 88 -26.48 3.15 -4.33
N GLU A 89 -26.60 3.94 -3.26
CA GLU A 89 -25.46 4.51 -2.55
C GLU A 89 -24.52 3.41 -2.02
N ALA A 90 -25.05 2.33 -1.44
CA ALA A 90 -24.26 1.21 -0.95
C ALA A 90 -23.45 0.51 -2.06
N ILE A 91 -23.99 0.39 -3.28
CA ILE A 91 -23.25 -0.17 -4.43
C ILE A 91 -22.06 0.72 -4.79
N PHE A 92 -22.27 2.04 -4.87
CA PHE A 92 -21.19 2.99 -5.13
C PHE A 92 -20.12 2.94 -4.04
N LEU A 93 -20.54 2.96 -2.76
CA LEU A 93 -19.63 2.88 -1.62
C LEU A 93 -18.81 1.58 -1.64
N SER A 94 -19.46 0.44 -1.84
CA SER A 94 -18.77 -0.86 -1.93
C SER A 94 -17.73 -0.87 -3.05
N THR A 95 -18.09 -0.33 -4.22
CA THR A 95 -17.16 -0.22 -5.36
C THR A 95 -15.98 0.68 -5.03
N PHE A 96 -16.22 1.84 -4.40
CA PHE A 96 -15.15 2.73 -3.97
C PHE A 96 -14.23 2.10 -2.90
N VAL A 97 -14.82 1.38 -1.94
CA VAL A 97 -14.07 0.64 -0.93
C VAL A 97 -13.21 -0.42 -1.59
N LEU A 98 -13.74 -1.19 -2.56
CA LEU A 98 -13.00 -2.22 -3.27
C LEU A 98 -11.83 -1.64 -4.09
N ILE A 99 -12.06 -0.54 -4.80
CA ILE A 99 -11.00 0.17 -5.54
C ILE A 99 -9.90 0.62 -4.57
N ASN A 100 -10.29 1.17 -3.41
CA ASN A 100 -9.33 1.62 -2.41
C ASN A 100 -8.56 0.45 -1.79
N GLN A 101 -9.23 -0.67 -1.51
CA GLN A 101 -8.62 -1.90 -1.00
C GLN A 101 -7.60 -2.44 -1.99
N ASN A 102 -7.94 -2.55 -3.28
CA ASN A 102 -6.99 -2.98 -4.32
C ASN A 102 -5.75 -2.08 -4.39
N ARG A 103 -5.94 -0.75 -4.30
CA ARG A 103 -4.82 0.20 -4.30
C ARG A 103 -3.93 0.05 -3.06
N MET A 104 -4.53 -0.12 -1.88
CA MET A 104 -3.76 -0.35 -0.65
C MET A 104 -3.02 -1.69 -0.70
N ALA A 105 -3.62 -2.72 -1.30
CA ALA A 105 -2.97 -4.02 -1.49
C ALA A 105 -1.74 -3.89 -2.40
N GLU A 106 -1.85 -3.22 -3.55
CA GLU A 106 -0.69 -2.98 -4.45
C GLU A 106 0.43 -2.20 -3.74
N LEU A 107 0.08 -1.15 -2.99
CA LEU A 107 1.07 -0.38 -2.23
C LEU A 107 1.72 -1.21 -1.12
N SER A 108 0.95 -2.10 -0.46
CA SER A 108 1.47 -3.00 0.57
C SER A 108 2.42 -4.02 -0.03
N GLU A 109 2.10 -4.57 -1.21
CA GLU A 109 2.94 -5.53 -1.92
C GLU A 109 4.28 -4.91 -2.33
N ARG A 110 4.27 -3.70 -2.90
CA ARG A 110 5.51 -2.99 -3.22
C ARG A 110 6.38 -2.68 -2.00
N ARG A 111 5.75 -2.33 -0.87
CA ARG A 111 6.48 -2.12 0.39
C ARG A 111 7.12 -3.41 0.88
N ALA A 112 6.38 -4.52 0.86
CA ALA A 112 6.92 -5.82 1.24
C ALA A 112 8.10 -6.24 0.36
N GLU A 113 8.05 -5.98 -0.95
CA GLU A 113 9.17 -6.24 -1.87
C GLU A 113 10.40 -5.39 -1.52
N LEU A 114 10.22 -4.09 -1.27
CA LEU A 114 11.30 -3.19 -0.85
C LEU A 114 11.91 -3.63 0.49
N ASP A 115 11.08 -3.98 1.47
CA ASP A 115 11.53 -4.45 2.78
C ASP A 115 12.34 -5.75 2.67
N LEU A 116 11.94 -6.67 1.79
CA LEU A 116 12.70 -7.88 1.48
C LEU A 116 14.06 -7.54 0.86
N GLN A 117 14.11 -6.64 -0.12
CA GLN A 117 15.36 -6.22 -0.77
C GLN A 117 16.33 -5.57 0.23
N ILE A 118 15.82 -4.68 1.10
CA ILE A 118 16.62 -4.05 2.17
C ILE A 118 17.14 -5.11 3.14
N SER A 119 16.32 -6.10 3.50
CA SER A 119 16.73 -7.18 4.39
C SER A 119 17.85 -8.02 3.80
N LEU A 120 17.76 -8.40 2.52
CA LEU A 120 18.81 -9.15 1.82
C LEU A 120 20.10 -8.34 1.68
N LEU A 121 20.00 -7.04 1.41
CA LEU A 121 21.17 -6.15 1.37
C LEU A 121 21.84 -6.06 2.75
N ASN A 122 21.06 -5.88 3.81
CA ASN A 122 21.57 -5.83 5.18
C ASN A 122 22.23 -7.15 5.58
N GLU A 123 21.67 -8.30 5.20
CA GLU A 123 22.27 -9.62 5.44
C GLU A 123 23.62 -9.75 4.74
N HIS A 124 23.70 -9.32 3.47
CA HIS A 124 24.95 -9.32 2.71
C HIS A 124 26.01 -8.40 3.33
N GLU A 125 25.64 -7.17 3.69
CA GLU A 125 26.55 -6.21 4.34
C GLU A 125 27.00 -6.72 5.73
N THR A 126 26.09 -7.29 6.51
CA THR A 126 26.41 -7.86 7.83
C THR A 126 27.38 -9.02 7.71
N THR A 127 27.16 -9.93 6.77
CA THR A 127 28.07 -11.05 6.50
C THR A 127 29.45 -10.56 6.12
N ARG A 128 29.52 -9.55 5.23
CA ARG A 128 30.78 -8.95 4.81
C ARG A 128 31.51 -8.25 5.97
N LEU A 129 30.77 -7.59 6.86
CA LEU A 129 31.33 -7.00 8.08
C LEU A 129 31.89 -8.08 9.01
N ILE A 130 31.19 -9.21 9.19
CA ILE A 130 31.68 -10.35 9.96
C ILE A 130 32.97 -10.90 9.34
N GLU A 131 33.01 -11.13 8.02
CA GLU A 131 34.22 -11.58 7.31
C GLU A 131 35.41 -10.63 7.51
N MET A 132 35.18 -9.33 7.38
CA MET A 132 36.22 -8.31 7.58
C MET A 132 36.70 -8.27 9.04
N MET A 133 35.79 -8.38 10.01
CA MET A 133 36.12 -8.41 11.43
C MET A 133 36.92 -9.66 11.79
N SER A 134 36.53 -10.83 11.30
CA SER A 134 37.27 -12.09 11.49
C SER A 134 38.67 -12.02 10.89
N ALA A 135 38.83 -11.43 9.69
CA ALA A 135 40.14 -11.24 9.08
C ALA A 135 41.03 -10.28 9.90
N LEU A 136 40.44 -9.27 10.57
CA LEU A 136 41.16 -8.36 11.45
C LEU A 136 41.57 -9.01 12.77
N THR A 137 40.68 -9.76 13.43
CA THR A 137 40.99 -10.46 14.69
C THR A 137 42.07 -11.51 14.49
N GLU A 138 42.01 -12.27 13.39
CA GLU A 138 43.05 -13.22 13.00
C GLU A 138 44.42 -12.54 12.84
N ARG A 139 44.48 -11.40 12.15
CA ARG A 139 45.73 -10.63 12.00
C ARG A 139 46.27 -10.06 13.31
N LEU A 140 45.38 -9.63 14.20
CA LEU A 140 45.76 -9.03 15.49
C LEU A 140 46.02 -10.09 16.58
N LYS A 141 45.73 -11.37 16.32
CA LYS A 141 45.84 -12.49 17.28
C LYS A 141 45.10 -12.21 18.59
N VAL A 142 43.98 -11.50 18.52
CA VAL A 142 43.14 -11.20 19.67
C VAL A 142 42.11 -12.33 19.78
N PRO A 143 42.12 -13.13 20.85
CA PRO A 143 41.10 -14.16 21.05
C PRO A 143 39.74 -13.49 21.25
N THR A 144 38.77 -13.84 20.41
CA THR A 144 37.40 -13.33 20.51
C THR A 144 36.46 -14.42 21.01
N PRO A 145 35.51 -14.10 21.92
CA PRO A 145 34.48 -15.04 22.35
C PRO A 145 33.63 -15.59 21.20
N ALA A 146 33.60 -14.88 20.06
CA ALA A 146 32.91 -15.28 18.84
C ALA A 146 33.59 -16.45 18.09
N ASP A 147 34.84 -16.80 18.43
CA ASP A 147 35.58 -17.86 17.71
C ASP A 147 34.89 -19.24 17.82
N ASP A 148 34.10 -19.47 18.87
CA ASP A 148 33.25 -20.68 19.04
C ASP A 148 31.87 -20.58 18.33
N GLU A 149 31.42 -19.36 18.00
CA GLU A 149 30.08 -19.07 17.44
C GLU A 149 30.10 -18.77 15.93
N LEU A 150 31.24 -18.35 15.37
CA LEU A 150 31.43 -18.08 13.93
C LEU A 150 31.08 -19.27 13.01
N PRO A 151 31.38 -20.54 13.35
CA PRO A 151 30.94 -21.69 12.54
C PRO A 151 29.42 -21.89 12.55
N GLN A 152 28.72 -21.41 13.58
CA GLN A 152 27.28 -21.54 13.75
C GLN A 152 26.52 -20.44 12.99
N LEU A 153 27.11 -19.23 12.89
CA LEU A 153 26.58 -18.13 12.06
C LEU A 153 26.76 -18.39 10.55
N ALA A 154 27.76 -19.19 10.15
CA ALA A 154 27.98 -19.61 8.76
C ALA A 154 27.07 -20.77 8.30
N GLN A 155 26.31 -21.40 9.21
CA GLN A 155 25.30 -22.37 8.84
C GLN A 155 24.04 -21.63 8.38
N ASN A 156 23.84 -21.65 7.06
CA ASN A 156 22.63 -21.17 6.39
C ASN A 156 21.40 -21.80 7.07
N VAL A 157 20.66 -21.00 7.84
CA VAL A 157 19.42 -21.44 8.47
C VAL A 157 18.40 -21.59 7.35
N ASP A 158 18.12 -22.84 6.95
CA ASP A 158 17.18 -23.14 5.87
C ASP A 158 15.82 -22.47 6.14
N PRO A 159 15.40 -21.50 5.31
CA PRO A 159 14.12 -20.80 5.48
C PRO A 159 12.92 -21.76 5.52
N GLN A 160 12.99 -22.91 4.83
CA GLN A 160 11.92 -23.92 4.84
C GLN A 160 11.81 -24.63 6.18
N ALA A 161 12.94 -24.89 6.84
CA ALA A 161 12.97 -25.52 8.15
C ALA A 161 12.32 -24.59 9.20
N VAL A 162 12.62 -23.29 9.14
CA VAL A 162 12.02 -22.27 10.02
C VAL A 162 10.53 -22.14 9.77
N MET A 163 10.09 -22.07 8.50
CA MET A 163 8.67 -21.97 8.15
C MET A 163 7.87 -23.18 8.67
N SER A 164 8.44 -24.40 8.54
CA SER A 164 7.83 -25.63 9.05
C SER A 164 7.72 -25.65 10.59
N GLN A 165 8.66 -25.02 11.29
CA GLN A 165 8.61 -24.87 12.74
C GLN A 165 7.54 -23.86 13.17
N ILE A 166 7.43 -22.72 12.48
CA ILE A 166 6.41 -21.70 12.75
C ILE A 166 5.01 -22.29 12.56
N GLU A 167 4.79 -23.05 11.48
CA GLU A 167 3.51 -23.70 11.20
C GLU A 167 3.12 -24.68 12.32
N ARG A 168 4.05 -25.56 12.74
CA ARG A 168 3.82 -26.50 13.85
C ARG A 168 3.52 -25.82 15.18
N VAL A 169 4.19 -24.70 15.49
CA VAL A 169 3.94 -23.95 16.72
C VAL A 169 2.58 -23.26 16.68
N SER A 170 2.21 -22.69 15.53
CA SER A 170 0.90 -22.05 15.32
C SER A 170 -0.27 -23.03 15.42
N GLU A 171 -0.13 -24.25 14.87
CA GLU A 171 -1.13 -25.31 15.01
C GLU A 171 -1.31 -25.75 16.47
N ASN A 172 -0.23 -25.82 17.25
CA ASN A 172 -0.28 -26.21 18.66
C ASN A 172 -0.93 -25.14 19.55
N GLN A 173 -0.84 -23.86 19.18
CA GLN A 173 -1.55 -22.78 19.90
C GLN A 173 -3.04 -22.73 19.57
N THR A 174 -3.42 -23.11 18.34
CA THR A 174 -4.83 -23.09 17.90
C THR A 174 -5.64 -24.27 18.47
N LYS A 175 -4.96 -25.34 18.92
CA LYS A 175 -5.58 -26.54 19.53
C LYS A 175 -5.71 -26.48 21.07
N ARG A 176 -5.27 -25.40 21.72
CA ARG A 176 -5.46 -25.16 23.17
C ARG A 176 -6.60 -24.17 23.39
#